data_AF-A0AAW5KH56-F1
#
_entry.id   AF-A0AAW5KH56-F1
#
_cell.length_a   1.000
_cell.length_b   1.000
_cell.length_c   1.000
_cell.angle_alpha   90.00
_cell.angle_beta   90.00
_cell.angle_gamma   90.00
#
_symmetry.space_group_name_H-M   'P 1'
#
loop_
_entity.id
_entity.type
_entity.pdbx_description
1 polymer ?
#
loop_
_entity_poly.entity_id
_entity_poly.type
_entity_poly.pdbx_seq_one_letter_code
_entity_poly.pdbx_strand_id
1 'polypeptide(L)' 'MASGRAEGNLCVPGGAKTAEEIVGITGRSSGAVDKRVAVVACRGNSQHTRTKMAYQGFSTCHAANRFFAGDWVCPDG' A
#
# COMPACT_ATOMS: atom_id res chain seq x y z
N MET A 1 -7.88 15.35 -8.62
CA MET A 1 -9.02 15.70 -7.72
C MET A 1 -10.07 16.54 -8.48
N ALA A 2 -10.56 16.08 -9.64
CA ALA A 2 -11.10 17.01 -10.66
C ALA A 2 -12.49 16.64 -11.22
N SER A 3 -13.39 16.09 -10.40
CA SER A 3 -14.78 15.88 -10.86
C SER A 3 -15.83 16.15 -9.79
N GLY A 4 -15.43 16.53 -8.57
CA GLY A 4 -16.36 16.86 -7.49
C GLY A 4 -17.47 15.82 -7.34
N ARG A 5 -17.21 14.52 -7.49
CA ARG A 5 -18.19 13.41 -7.40
C ARG A 5 -17.76 12.29 -6.44
N ALA A 6 -16.59 12.41 -5.83
CA ALA A 6 -16.08 11.44 -4.89
C ALA A 6 -16.88 11.46 -3.58
N GLU A 7 -17.26 10.27 -3.10
CA GLU A 7 -17.84 10.04 -1.77
C GLU A 7 -16.73 10.11 -0.71
N GLY A 8 -17.08 10.58 0.50
CA GLY A 8 -16.11 10.82 1.58
C GLY A 8 -15.49 9.56 2.20
N ASN A 9 -15.97 8.37 1.84
CA ASN A 9 -15.57 7.07 2.39
C ASN A 9 -14.53 6.31 1.53
N LEU A 10 -14.02 6.89 0.44
CA LEU A 10 -13.11 6.19 -0.48
C LEU A 10 -11.70 5.95 0.09
N CYS A 11 -11.30 6.69 1.14
CA CYS A 11 -10.01 6.50 1.81
C CYS A 11 -10.10 5.39 2.87
N VAL A 12 -10.15 4.14 2.43
CA VAL A 12 -10.11 2.96 3.31
C VAL A 12 -8.90 2.94 4.27
N PRO A 13 -7.67 3.31 3.88
CA PRO A 13 -6.53 3.29 4.82
C PRO A 13 -6.65 4.34 5.94
N GLY A 14 -7.35 5.47 5.70
CA GLY A 14 -7.60 6.50 6.71
C GLY A 14 -8.77 6.19 7.64
N GLY A 15 -9.65 5.28 7.23
CA GLY A 15 -10.78 4.84 8.04
C GLY A 15 -11.81 5.94 8.32
N ALA A 16 -12.60 5.75 9.37
CA ALA A 16 -13.70 6.66 9.73
C ALA A 16 -13.21 8.08 10.05
N LYS A 17 -12.07 8.24 10.73
CA LYS A 17 -11.52 9.55 11.10
C LYS A 17 -11.28 10.43 9.88
N THR A 18 -10.62 9.88 8.86
CA THR A 18 -10.34 10.63 7.62
C THR A 18 -11.62 10.86 6.82
N ALA A 19 -12.60 9.95 6.89
CA ALA A 19 -13.89 10.16 6.25
C ALA A 19 -14.66 11.34 6.88
N GLU A 20 -14.67 11.48 8.20
CA GLU A 20 -15.29 12.62 8.91
C GLU A 20 -14.61 13.95 8.57
N GLU A 21 -13.28 13.98 8.52
CA GLU A 21 -12.53 15.17 8.10
C GLU A 21 -12.85 15.56 6.64
N ILE A 22 -12.96 14.56 5.76
CA ILE A 22 -13.34 14.79 4.36
C ILE A 22 -14.79 15.30 4.27
N VAL A 23 -15.73 14.77 5.06
CA VAL A 23 -17.12 15.27 5.13
C VAL A 23 -17.15 16.73 5.60
N GLY A 24 -16.38 17.09 6.61
CA GLY A 24 -16.29 18.46 7.11
C GLY A 24 -15.78 19.45 6.06
N ILE A 25 -14.85 19.02 5.20
CA ILE A 25 -14.28 19.85 4.13
C ILE A 25 -15.18 19.88 2.88
N THR A 26 -15.80 18.75 2.53
CA THR A 26 -16.52 18.59 1.25
C THR A 26 -18.04 18.69 1.37
N GLY A 27 -18.60 18.74 2.58
CA GLY A 27 -20.04 18.86 2.85
C GLY A 27 -20.86 17.65 2.39
N ARG A 28 -20.22 16.50 2.17
CA ARG A 28 -20.83 15.30 1.59
C ARG A 28 -20.98 14.18 2.60
N SER A 29 -22.09 13.45 2.54
CA SER A 29 -22.30 12.26 3.37
C SER A 29 -21.26 11.18 3.05
N SER A 30 -20.56 10.69 4.06
CA SER A 30 -19.80 9.44 4.01
C SER A 30 -20.72 8.29 4.42
N GLY A 31 -20.79 7.24 3.61
CA GLY A 31 -21.36 5.96 4.04
C GLY A 31 -20.45 5.27 5.07
N ALA A 32 -20.89 4.12 5.57
CA ALA A 32 -20.09 3.30 6.48
C ALA A 32 -18.73 2.95 5.84
N VAL A 33 -17.65 3.08 6.61
CA VAL A 33 -16.30 2.66 6.21
C VAL A 33 -16.01 1.30 6.82
N ASP A 34 -16.02 0.25 5.99
CA ASP A 34 -15.57 -1.07 6.43
C ASP A 34 -14.07 -1.04 6.74
N LYS A 35 -13.72 -1.38 7.98
CA LYS A 35 -12.33 -1.46 8.40
C LYS A 35 -11.63 -2.59 7.66
N ARG A 36 -10.76 -2.24 6.70
CA ARG A 36 -9.86 -3.19 6.05
C ARG A 36 -8.46 -3.03 6.64
N VAL A 37 -7.85 -4.15 7.02
CA VAL A 37 -6.47 -4.20 7.49
C VAL A 37 -5.63 -4.85 6.41
N ALA A 38 -4.68 -4.09 5.87
CA ALA A 38 -3.68 -4.64 4.97
C ALA A 38 -2.68 -5.47 5.78
N VAL A 39 -2.52 -6.75 5.45
CA VAL A 39 -1.50 -7.61 6.03
C VAL A 39 -0.37 -7.74 5.01
N VAL A 40 0.78 -7.15 5.33
CA VAL A 40 2.00 -7.29 4.53
C VAL A 40 2.73 -8.55 4.97
N ALA A 41 2.54 -9.64 4.22
CA ALA A 41 3.06 -10.96 4.59
C ALA A 41 4.59 -11.03 4.65
N CYS A 42 5.29 -10.25 3.82
CA CYS A 42 6.75 -10.30 3.73
C CYS A 42 7.46 -9.65 4.93
N ARG A 43 6.79 -8.74 5.65
CA ARG A 43 7.34 -7.96 6.78
C ARG A 43 8.68 -7.24 6.48
N GLY A 44 9.08 -7.13 5.21
CA GLY A 44 10.28 -6.43 4.75
C GLY A 44 11.62 -6.96 5.27
N ASN A 45 11.70 -8.21 5.77
CA ASN A 45 12.93 -8.73 6.36
C ASN A 45 13.32 -10.14 5.87
N SER A 46 14.63 -10.45 5.92
CA SER A 46 15.19 -11.76 5.52
C SER A 46 14.78 -12.93 6.40
N GLN A 47 14.13 -12.68 7.54
CA GLN A 47 13.64 -13.72 8.44
C GLN A 47 12.31 -14.29 7.96
N HIS A 48 11.49 -13.49 7.26
CA HIS A 48 10.15 -13.86 6.81
C HIS A 48 10.04 -14.09 5.31
N THR A 49 11.04 -13.67 4.53
CA THR A 49 11.11 -13.93 3.09
C THR A 49 12.48 -14.52 2.72
N ARG A 50 12.48 -15.49 1.81
CA ARG A 50 13.69 -16.16 1.31
C ARG A 50 14.20 -15.43 0.07
N THR A 51 15.51 -15.48 -0.13
CA THR A 51 16.16 -14.96 -1.33
C THR A 51 16.02 -15.96 -2.48
N LYS A 52 15.53 -15.54 -3.64
CA LYS A 52 15.40 -16.40 -4.83
C LYS A 52 16.70 -16.50 -5.62
N MET A 53 17.55 -15.48 -5.52
CA MET A 53 18.84 -15.40 -6.21
C MET A 53 19.80 -14.52 -5.42
N ALA A 54 21.10 -14.79 -5.56
CA ALA A 54 22.14 -13.89 -5.08
C ALA A 54 22.44 -12.86 -6.18
N TYR A 55 21.90 -11.65 -6.06
CA TYR A 55 22.18 -10.59 -7.02
C TYR A 55 23.63 -10.09 -6.90
N GLN A 56 24.33 -10.10 -8.03
CA GLN A 56 25.73 -9.69 -8.16
C GLN A 56 25.85 -8.45 -9.05
N GLY A 57 25.10 -7.40 -8.72
CA GLY A 57 25.19 -6.10 -9.40
C GLY A 57 25.30 -4.94 -8.40
N PHE A 58 25.02 -3.73 -8.86
CA PHE A 58 25.03 -2.54 -7.99
C PHE A 58 24.05 -2.70 -6.83
N SER A 59 24.55 -2.63 -5.59
CA SER A 59 23.84 -2.89 -4.33
C SER A 59 22.79 -1.83 -4.00
N THR A 60 21.76 -1.72 -4.84
CA THR A 60 20.61 -0.82 -4.65
C THR A 60 19.33 -1.60 -4.88
N CYS A 61 18.31 -1.37 -4.04
CA CYS A 61 17.01 -2.02 -4.20
C CYS A 61 16.39 -1.73 -5.58
N HIS A 62 16.64 -0.54 -6.13
CA HIS A 62 16.17 -0.18 -7.46
C HIS A 62 16.77 -1.07 -8.56
N ALA A 63 18.09 -1.30 -8.53
CA ALA A 63 18.76 -2.14 -9.52
C ALA A 63 18.39 -3.63 -9.35
N ALA A 64 18.31 -4.12 -8.11
CA ALA A 64 17.85 -5.48 -7.82
C ALA A 64 16.39 -5.69 -8.30
N ASN A 65 15.50 -4.70 -8.12
CA ASN A 65 14.09 -4.79 -8.51
C ASN A 65 13.88 -4.99 -10.03
N ARG A 66 14.86 -4.60 -10.85
CA ARG A 66 14.82 -4.84 -12.31
C ARG A 66 14.96 -6.31 -12.66
N PHE A 67 15.53 -7.12 -11.76
CA PHE A 67 15.62 -8.57 -11.90
C PHE A 67 14.47 -9.21 -11.13
N PHE A 68 13.40 -9.55 -11.84
CA PHE A 68 12.27 -10.34 -11.32
C PHE A 68 11.59 -9.76 -10.06
N ALA A 69 11.49 -8.45 -9.90
CA ALA A 69 10.93 -7.78 -8.71
C ALA A 69 11.81 -7.91 -7.43
N GLY A 70 13.14 -7.97 -7.58
CA GLY A 70 14.09 -7.89 -6.47
C GLY A 70 14.66 -9.26 -6.10
N ASP A 71 15.38 -9.37 -4.99
CA ASP A 71 16.00 -10.65 -4.61
C ASP A 71 15.07 -11.59 -3.83
N TRP A 72 13.89 -11.10 -3.47
CA TRP A 72 12.92 -11.85 -2.66
C TRP A 72 12.11 -12.82 -3.50
N VAL A 73 11.73 -13.95 -2.90
CA VAL A 73 10.82 -14.95 -3.48
C VAL A 73 9.40 -14.39 -3.66
N CYS A 74 9.00 -13.39 -2.86
CA CYS A 74 7.70 -12.74 -3.01
C CYS A 74 7.71 -11.84 -4.27
N PRO A 75 6.90 -12.13 -5.30
CA PRO A 75 6.87 -11.35 -6.53
C PRO A 75 6.17 -9.98 -6.37
N ASP A 76 5.30 -9.84 -5.36
CA ASP A 76 4.44 -8.67 -5.17
C ASP A 76 4.90 -7.73 -4.05
N GLY A 77 6.01 -8.04 -3.37
CA GLY A 77 6.51 -7.29 -2.21
C GLY A 77 6.08 -7.92 -0.90
#